data_AF-A0A1H4ZC36-F1
#
_entry.id   AF-A0A1H4ZC36-F1
#
_cell.length_a   1.000
_cell.length_b   1.000
_cell.length_c   1.000
_cell.angle_alpha   90.00
_cell.angle_beta   90.00
_cell.angle_gamma   90.00
#
_symmetry.space_group_name_H-M   'P 1'
#
loop_
_entity.id
_entity.type
_entity.pdbx_description
1 polymer ?
#
loop_
_entity_poly.entity_id
_entity_poly.type
_entity_poly.pdbx_seq_one_letter_code
_entity_poly.pdbx_strand_id
1 'polypeptide(L)'
;MVKAAVVVIAIVGGLGYYVWDYNTSPTGGKAKAEASASAAAEEAKTHDPEVGDCVKVADPKGKPVPTVVDCGSPEAEYKMGEMLPGQGQECSAKYDYGIQYYSSRGFDYTSCFTKV
;
A
#
# COMPACT_ATOMS: atom_id res chain seq x y z
N MET A 1 39.42 -11.55 37.10
CA MET A 1 38.35 -12.33 36.43
C MET A 1 36.95 -11.77 36.70
N VAL A 2 36.61 -11.37 37.94
CA VAL A 2 35.27 -10.82 38.29
C VAL A 2 34.89 -9.56 37.49
N LYS A 3 35.81 -8.62 37.25
CA LYS A 3 35.53 -7.38 36.51
C LYS A 3 35.10 -7.60 35.04
N ALA A 4 35.61 -8.63 34.36
CA ALA A 4 35.25 -8.92 32.97
C ALA A 4 33.87 -9.57 32.86
N ALA A 5 33.52 -10.46 33.81
CA ALA A 5 32.21 -11.10 33.85
C ALA A 5 31.07 -10.09 34.08
N VAL A 6 31.30 -9.07 34.91
CA VAL A 6 30.32 -7.99 35.16
C VAL A 6 30.06 -7.15 33.92
N VAL A 7 31.10 -6.86 33.12
CA VAL A 7 30.96 -6.13 31.85
C VAL A 7 30.16 -6.93 30.82
N VAL A 8 30.42 -8.23 30.71
CA VAL A 8 29.68 -9.11 29.78
C VAL A 8 28.21 -9.20 30.18
N ILE A 9 27.90 -9.34 31.46
CA ILE A 9 26.51 -9.39 31.95
C ILE A 9 25.79 -8.06 31.68
N ALA A 10 26.47 -6.92 31.86
CA ALA A 10 25.89 -5.61 31.57
C ALA A 10 25.60 -5.41 30.07
N ILE A 11 26.50 -5.89 29.20
CA ILE A 11 26.31 -5.81 27.74
C ILE A 11 25.16 -6.71 27.31
N VAL A 12 25.12 -7.96 27.77
CA VAL A 12 24.07 -8.92 27.38
C VAL A 12 22.71 -8.51 27.96
N GLY A 13 22.67 -8.03 29.20
CA GLY A 13 21.46 -7.50 29.82
C GLY A 13 20.96 -6.22 29.16
N GLY A 14 21.87 -5.30 28.80
CA GLY A 14 21.53 -4.07 28.09
C GLY A 14 21.02 -4.32 26.68
N LEU A 15 21.65 -5.21 25.92
CA LEU A 15 21.19 -5.62 24.58
C LEU A 15 19.87 -6.39 24.65
N GLY A 16 19.72 -7.29 25.62
CA GLY A 16 18.48 -8.04 25.84
C GLY A 16 17.31 -7.13 26.22
N TYR A 17 17.54 -6.14 27.10
CA TYR A 17 16.54 -5.13 27.45
C TYR A 17 16.20 -4.22 26.28
N TYR A 18 17.20 -3.79 25.50
CA TYR A 18 16.98 -2.99 24.29
C TYR A 18 16.12 -3.73 23.25
N VAL A 19 16.43 -5.01 22.98
CA VAL A 19 15.63 -5.84 22.05
C VAL A 19 14.24 -6.12 22.60
N TRP A 20 14.12 -6.37 23.92
CA TRP A 20 12.83 -6.61 24.55
C TRP A 20 11.96 -5.34 24.55
N ASP A 21 12.52 -4.17 24.84
CA ASP A 21 11.82 -2.88 24.77
C ASP A 21 11.42 -2.53 23.33
N TYR A 22 12.32 -2.75 22.35
CA TYR A 22 12.04 -2.55 20.92
C TYR A 22 10.84 -3.39 20.42
N ASN A 23 10.68 -4.62 20.94
CA ASN A 23 9.61 -5.54 20.56
C ASN A 23 8.36 -5.51 21.47
N THR A 24 8.48 -5.08 22.73
CA THR A 24 7.45 -5.29 23.78
C THR A 24 6.96 -3.98 24.40
N SER A 25 7.42 -2.81 23.93
CA SER A 25 6.94 -1.53 24.47
C SER A 25 5.41 -1.40 24.34
N PRO A 26 4.68 -1.01 25.42
CA PRO A 26 3.22 -1.09 25.53
C PRO A 26 2.45 -0.13 24.60
N THR A 27 3.16 0.75 23.88
CA THR A 27 2.62 1.62 22.82
C THR A 27 2.76 1.04 21.41
N GLY A 28 3.22 -0.22 21.27
CA GLY A 28 3.47 -0.85 19.97
C GLY A 28 4.80 -0.36 19.41
N GLY A 29 5.89 -0.99 19.86
CA GLY A 29 7.27 -0.67 19.45
C GLY A 29 7.43 -0.55 17.93
N LYS A 30 8.46 0.17 17.49
CA LYS A 30 8.73 0.54 16.08
C LYS A 30 8.53 -0.64 15.10
N ALA A 31 8.86 -1.87 15.50
CA ALA A 31 8.60 -3.07 14.71
C ALA A 31 7.13 -3.28 14.30
N LYS A 32 6.15 -3.02 15.19
CA LYS A 32 4.72 -3.10 14.82
C LYS A 32 4.31 -1.94 13.92
N ALA A 33 4.81 -0.74 14.16
CA ALA A 33 4.55 0.41 13.30
C ALA A 33 5.14 0.21 11.89
N GLU A 34 6.35 -0.34 11.80
CA GLU A 34 7.02 -0.67 10.54
C GLU A 34 6.34 -1.83 9.81
N ALA A 35 5.89 -2.87 10.53
CA ALA A 35 5.12 -3.96 9.94
C ALA A 35 3.74 -3.51 9.44
N SER A 36 3.02 -2.69 10.21
CA SER A 36 1.74 -2.11 9.79
C SER A 36 1.90 -1.11 8.66
N ALA A 37 2.97 -0.31 8.64
CA ALA A 37 3.27 0.59 7.53
C ALA A 37 3.61 -0.19 6.25
N SER A 38 4.34 -1.31 6.37
CA SER A 38 4.66 -2.18 5.25
C SER A 38 3.41 -2.87 4.70
N ALA A 39 2.55 -3.41 5.58
CA ALA A 39 1.28 -4.00 5.17
C ALA A 39 0.35 -2.97 4.50
N ALA A 40 0.26 -1.76 5.05
CA ALA A 40 -0.52 -0.68 4.44
C ALA A 40 0.06 -0.24 3.07
N ALA A 41 1.37 -0.28 2.90
CA ALA A 41 2.00 0.00 1.62
C ALA A 41 1.73 -1.11 0.57
N GLU A 42 1.69 -2.37 0.99
CA GLU A 42 1.33 -3.48 0.09
C GLU A 42 -0.16 -3.46 -0.28
N GLU A 43 -1.05 -3.19 0.67
CA GLU A 43 -2.48 -3.01 0.39
C GLU A 43 -2.76 -1.79 -0.49
N ALA A 44 -2.00 -0.70 -0.32
CA ALA A 44 -2.11 0.46 -1.19
C ALA A 44 -1.72 0.13 -2.64
N LYS A 45 -0.68 -0.70 -2.86
CA LYS A 45 -0.26 -1.13 -4.20
C LYS A 45 -1.32 -1.98 -4.89
N THR A 46 -2.04 -2.82 -4.16
CA THR A 46 -3.14 -3.58 -4.77
C THR A 46 -4.27 -2.68 -5.27
N HIS A 47 -4.37 -1.44 -4.78
CA HIS A 47 -5.40 -0.49 -5.16
C HIS A 47 -4.94 0.65 -6.07
N ASP A 48 -3.65 0.67 -6.43
CA ASP A 48 -3.06 1.64 -7.33
C ASP A 48 -2.57 0.92 -8.59
N PRO A 49 -3.47 0.67 -9.57
CA PRO A 49 -3.09 -0.02 -10.79
C PRO A 49 -2.13 0.83 -11.63
N GLU A 50 -1.24 0.16 -12.36
CA GLU A 50 -0.40 0.79 -13.38
C GLU A 50 -1.00 0.61 -14.79
N VAL A 51 -0.58 1.45 -15.72
CA VAL A 51 -1.04 1.35 -17.11
C VAL A 51 -0.69 -0.02 -17.68
N GLY A 52 -1.71 -0.78 -18.08
CA GLY A 52 -1.57 -2.14 -18.56
C GLY A 52 -2.01 -3.21 -17.57
N ASP A 53 -2.23 -2.88 -16.30
CA ASP A 53 -2.74 -3.83 -15.31
C ASP A 53 -4.22 -4.14 -15.52
N CYS A 54 -4.58 -5.39 -15.28
CA CYS A 54 -5.97 -5.79 -15.19
C CYS A 54 -6.46 -5.58 -13.76
N VAL A 55 -7.68 -5.07 -13.65
CA VAL A 55 -8.30 -4.75 -12.37
C VAL A 55 -9.71 -5.30 -12.31
N LYS A 56 -10.12 -5.65 -11.10
CA LYS A 56 -11.53 -5.70 -10.74
C LYS A 56 -11.92 -4.40 -10.06
N VAL A 57 -13.07 -3.85 -10.41
CA VAL A 57 -13.58 -2.63 -9.77
C VAL A 57 -14.70 -3.04 -8.84
N ALA A 58 -14.44 -3.03 -7.54
CA ALA A 58 -15.49 -3.24 -6.55
C ALA A 58 -16.40 -2.01 -6.47
N ASP A 59 -17.72 -2.25 -6.45
CA ASP A 59 -18.76 -1.22 -6.28
C ASP A 59 -18.71 -0.05 -7.30
N PRO A 60 -19.01 -0.30 -8.59
CA PRO A 60 -18.95 0.72 -9.65
C PRO A 60 -19.95 1.88 -9.48
N LYS A 61 -20.96 1.73 -8.62
CA LYS A 61 -21.97 2.76 -8.31
C LYS A 61 -21.64 3.61 -7.07
N GLY A 62 -20.58 3.27 -6.35
CA GLY A 62 -20.23 3.86 -5.06
C GLY A 62 -18.86 4.55 -5.05
N LYS A 63 -17.97 4.11 -4.16
CA LYS A 63 -16.55 4.48 -4.18
C LYS A 63 -15.79 3.37 -4.92
N PRO A 64 -15.59 3.48 -6.23
CA PRO A 64 -14.95 2.43 -6.99
C PRO A 64 -13.50 2.28 -6.52
N VAL A 65 -13.15 1.10 -6.02
CA VAL A 65 -11.79 0.75 -5.63
C VAL A 65 -11.30 -0.31 -6.61
N PRO A 66 -10.38 0.03 -7.53
CA PRO A 66 -9.76 -0.96 -8.39
C PRO A 66 -8.88 -1.85 -7.52
N THR A 67 -8.86 -3.13 -7.83
CA THR A 67 -7.93 -4.10 -7.26
C THR A 67 -7.18 -4.74 -8.41
N VAL A 68 -5.86 -4.62 -8.42
CA VAL A 68 -4.99 -5.25 -9.42
C VAL A 68 -5.16 -6.77 -9.32
N VAL A 69 -5.48 -7.39 -10.44
CA VAL A 69 -5.65 -8.83 -10.59
C VAL A 69 -4.88 -9.30 -11.82
N ASP A 70 -4.55 -10.59 -11.85
CA ASP A 70 -3.92 -11.18 -13.02
C ASP A 70 -4.86 -11.07 -14.24
N CYS A 71 -4.33 -10.64 -15.39
CA CYS A 71 -5.11 -10.50 -16.62
C CYS A 71 -5.68 -11.83 -17.16
N GLY A 72 -5.12 -12.97 -16.76
CA GLY A 72 -5.67 -14.30 -17.07
C GLY A 72 -6.75 -14.76 -16.09
N SER A 73 -7.03 -14.00 -15.03
CA SER A 73 -8.05 -14.34 -14.05
C SER A 73 -9.45 -14.04 -14.58
N PRO A 74 -10.45 -14.90 -14.33
CA PRO A 74 -11.86 -14.58 -14.62
C PRO A 74 -12.38 -13.38 -13.82
N GLU A 75 -11.64 -12.93 -12.80
CA GLU A 75 -11.94 -11.73 -12.03
C GLU A 75 -11.46 -10.44 -12.71
N ALA A 76 -10.66 -10.50 -13.77
CA ALA A 76 -10.23 -9.31 -14.52
C ALA A 76 -11.42 -8.73 -15.30
N GLU A 77 -11.94 -7.59 -14.85
CA GLU A 77 -13.10 -6.95 -15.49
C GLU A 77 -12.72 -5.77 -16.37
N TYR A 78 -11.64 -5.07 -16.01
CA TYR A 78 -11.15 -3.91 -16.74
C TYR A 78 -9.62 -3.94 -16.81
N LYS A 79 -9.06 -3.17 -17.74
CA LYS A 79 -7.62 -2.92 -17.88
C LYS A 79 -7.37 -1.43 -17.79
N MET A 80 -6.40 -1.04 -16.98
CA MET A 80 -6.00 0.35 -16.90
C MET A 80 -5.29 0.75 -18.19
N GLY A 81 -5.80 1.79 -18.84
CA GLY A 81 -5.26 2.27 -20.11
C GLY A 81 -4.42 3.54 -19.96
N GLU A 82 -4.82 4.45 -19.07
CA GLU A 82 -4.14 5.74 -18.92
C GLU A 82 -4.40 6.32 -17.54
N MET A 83 -3.39 7.00 -16.99
CA MET A 83 -3.53 7.86 -15.82
C MET A 83 -3.43 9.30 -16.29
N LEU A 84 -4.49 10.06 -16.13
CA LEU A 84 -4.54 11.47 -16.48
C LEU A 84 -4.18 12.31 -15.25
N PRO A 85 -3.06 13.04 -15.29
CA PRO A 85 -2.64 13.86 -14.19
C PRO A 85 -3.48 15.13 -14.08
N GLY A 86 -4.06 15.39 -12.91
CA GLY A 86 -4.80 16.61 -12.61
C GLY A 86 -6.22 16.40 -12.11
N GLN A 87 -6.76 17.42 -11.47
CA GLN A 87 -8.12 17.44 -10.96
C GLN A 87 -9.14 17.57 -12.10
N GLY A 88 -10.20 16.75 -12.06
CA GLY A 88 -11.31 16.83 -12.99
C GLY A 88 -10.95 16.47 -14.44
N GLN A 89 -9.87 15.71 -14.65
CA GLN A 89 -9.56 15.19 -15.97
C GLN A 89 -10.63 14.16 -16.38
N GLU A 90 -11.14 14.29 -17.60
CA GLU A 90 -12.08 13.33 -18.16
C GLU A 90 -11.35 12.32 -19.04
N CYS A 91 -11.68 11.05 -18.88
CA CYS A 91 -11.16 10.00 -19.75
C CYS A 91 -11.68 10.21 -21.18
N SER A 92 -10.80 10.04 -22.16
CA SER A 92 -11.21 10.01 -23.57
C SER A 92 -12.25 8.93 -23.82
N ALA A 93 -13.14 9.12 -24.80
CA ALA A 93 -14.22 8.18 -25.14
C ALA A 93 -13.76 6.76 -25.58
N LYS A 94 -12.44 6.54 -25.71
CA LYS A 94 -11.83 5.21 -25.89
C LYS A 94 -11.84 4.36 -24.62
N TYR A 95 -12.13 4.96 -23.46
CA TYR A 95 -12.17 4.30 -22.16
C TYR A 95 -13.61 4.11 -21.71
N ASP A 96 -13.93 2.93 -21.18
CA ASP A 96 -15.27 2.59 -20.69
C ASP A 96 -15.57 3.20 -19.33
N TYR A 97 -14.53 3.43 -18.52
CA TYR A 97 -14.69 3.88 -17.14
C TYR A 97 -13.53 4.77 -16.68
N GLY A 98 -13.83 5.71 -15.78
CA GLY A 98 -12.83 6.61 -15.20
C GLY A 98 -13.06 6.77 -13.70
N ILE A 99 -12.00 6.62 -12.91
CA ILE A 99 -12.02 6.83 -11.46
C ILE A 99 -11.18 8.07 -11.13
N GLN A 100 -11.79 9.06 -10.49
CA GLN A 100 -11.09 10.25 -10.03
C GLN A 100 -10.60 10.07 -8.60
N TYR A 101 -9.31 10.27 -8.42
CA TYR A 101 -8.65 10.24 -7.13
C TYR A 101 -8.35 11.67 -6.69
N TYR A 102 -8.88 12.00 -5.51
CA TYR A 102 -8.67 13.27 -4.87
C TYR A 102 -7.81 13.07 -3.64
N SER A 103 -6.64 13.71 -3.60
CA SER A 103 -5.71 13.57 -2.49
C SER A 103 -5.47 14.91 -1.81
N SER A 104 -5.89 15.05 -0.55
CA SER A 104 -5.63 16.28 0.24
C SER A 104 -4.14 16.52 0.54
N ARG A 105 -3.27 15.54 0.29
CA ARG A 105 -1.83 15.60 0.59
C ARG A 105 -0.93 15.15 -0.56
N GLY A 106 -1.52 14.81 -1.70
CA GLY A 106 -0.83 14.20 -2.82
C GLY A 106 -1.24 14.83 -4.14
N PHE A 107 -1.13 14.05 -5.21
CA PHE A 107 -1.47 14.49 -6.54
C PHE A 107 -2.87 13.98 -6.92
N ASP A 108 -3.71 14.86 -7.45
CA ASP A 108 -5.02 14.48 -8.00
C ASP A 108 -4.81 13.85 -9.37
N TYR A 109 -5.43 12.70 -9.63
CA TYR A 109 -5.33 12.02 -10.91
C TYR A 109 -6.64 11.31 -11.25
N THR A 110 -6.81 11.03 -12.54
CA THR A 110 -7.92 10.21 -13.02
C THR A 110 -7.38 8.96 -13.68
N SER A 111 -7.76 7.80 -13.17
CA SER A 111 -7.42 6.51 -13.76
C SER A 111 -8.49 6.10 -14.77
N CYS A 112 -8.09 5.86 -16.01
CA CYS A 112 -8.96 5.47 -17.11
C CYS A 112 -8.82 3.99 -17.42
N PHE A 113 -9.95 3.32 -17.55
CA PHE A 113 -10.06 1.87 -17.70
C PHE A 113 -10.85 1.51 -18.95
N THR A 114 -10.42 0.44 -19.62
CA THR A 114 -11.11 -0.20 -20.74
C THR A 114 -11.58 -1.57 -20.32
N LYS A 115 -12.77 -2.00 -20.74
CA LYS A 115 -13.25 -3.35 -20.45
C LYS A 115 -12.38 -4.40 -21.15
N VAL A 116 -11.97 -5.45 -20.45
CA VAL A 116 -11.22 -6.60 -21.03
C VAL A 116 -12.14 -7.64 -21.63
#